data_AF-A0A914QTJ7-F1
#
_entry.id   AF-A0A914QTJ7-F1
#
_cell.length_a   1.000
_cell.length_b   1.000
_cell.length_c   1.000
_cell.angle_alpha   90.00
_cell.angle_beta   90.00
_cell.angle_gamma   90.00
#
_symmetry.space_group_name_H-M   'P 1'
#
loop_
_entity.id
_entity.type
_entity.pdbx_description
1 polymer ?
#
loop_
_entity_poly.entity_id
_entity_poly.type
_entity_poly.pdbx_seq_one_letter_code
_entity_poly.pdbx_strand_id
1 'polypeptide(L)'
;MLYDDKPQLCLHGCGSQEYVQIHDVLAHPYQYIEECTDFSSLHNRRPELAELHCQQLGVFDDFYDFCVFDYLIGDTKLTDLTKSAQDNYRQLQSISNYITGRSTLSIYHRRPKIKFRCNSKRVISSSTSSPSISIAMNIFVFIFNIFLCFHFHIFGT
;
A
#
# COMPACT_ATOMS: atom_id res chain seq x y z
N MET A 1 6.50 0.19 -36.12
CA MET A 1 7.29 1.05 -35.21
C MET A 1 7.07 0.51 -33.82
N LEU A 2 8.12 0.00 -33.18
CA LEU A 2 8.09 -0.49 -31.79
C LEU A 2 7.81 0.73 -30.89
N TYR A 3 6.59 0.85 -30.36
CA TYR A 3 6.37 1.71 -29.20
C TYR A 3 6.78 0.90 -27.98
N ASP A 4 7.84 1.38 -27.32
CA ASP A 4 8.36 0.92 -26.05
C ASP A 4 7.35 1.32 -24.96
N ASP A 5 6.19 0.65 -24.95
CA ASP A 5 5.09 0.89 -24.00
C ASP A 5 5.47 0.35 -22.62
N LYS A 6 6.37 1.08 -21.93
CA LYS A 6 6.52 0.92 -20.49
C LYS A 6 5.19 1.29 -19.84
N PRO A 7 4.56 0.42 -19.04
CA PRO A 7 3.28 0.74 -18.43
C PRO A 7 3.48 1.86 -17.40
N GLN A 8 2.86 3.02 -17.61
CA GLN A 8 2.79 4.09 -16.61
C GLN A 8 1.77 3.72 -15.52
N LEU A 9 2.06 2.66 -14.76
CA LEU A 9 1.21 2.11 -13.69
C LEU A 9 0.71 3.17 -12.71
N CYS A 10 1.53 4.17 -12.38
CA CYS A 10 1.14 5.22 -11.43
C CYS A 10 0.39 6.39 -12.07
N LEU A 11 0.42 6.55 -13.40
CA LEU A 11 -0.31 7.61 -14.10
C LEU A 11 -1.65 7.11 -14.65
N HIS A 12 -1.67 5.87 -15.15
CA HIS A 12 -2.84 5.29 -15.80
C HIS A 12 -3.51 4.18 -14.99
N GLY A 13 -2.89 3.76 -13.88
CA GLY A 13 -3.38 2.61 -13.13
C GLY A 13 -3.31 1.33 -13.94
N CYS A 14 -4.13 0.37 -13.56
CA CYS A 14 -4.35 -0.85 -14.33
C CYS A 14 -5.64 -0.76 -15.15
N GLY A 15 -5.74 -1.57 -16.20
CA GLY A 15 -6.97 -1.69 -16.97
C GLY A 15 -8.15 -2.16 -16.12
N SER A 16 -9.37 -2.00 -16.66
CA SER A 16 -10.57 -2.49 -15.99
C SER A 16 -10.44 -3.99 -15.68
N GLN A 17 -10.72 -4.38 -14.43
CA GLN A 17 -10.57 -5.75 -13.90
C GLN A 17 -9.14 -6.26 -13.74
N GLU A 18 -8.15 -5.39 -13.91
CA GLU A 18 -6.76 -5.70 -13.62
C GLU A 18 -6.28 -5.00 -12.33
N TYR A 19 -5.26 -5.56 -11.69
CA TYR A 19 -4.73 -5.03 -10.43
C TYR A 19 -3.26 -5.37 -10.25
N VAL A 20 -2.54 -4.51 -9.53
CA VAL A 20 -1.22 -4.83 -8.97
C VAL A 20 -1.43 -5.47 -7.60
N GLN A 21 -0.63 -6.48 -7.28
CA GLN A 21 -0.66 -7.11 -5.97
C GLN A 21 -0.11 -6.13 -4.91
N ILE A 22 -0.98 -5.66 -4.01
CA ILE A 22 -0.61 -4.67 -2.98
C ILE A 22 0.52 -5.19 -2.07
N HIS A 23 0.56 -6.48 -1.78
CA HIS A 23 1.62 -7.07 -0.96
C HIS A 23 3.00 -7.01 -1.62
N ASP A 24 3.06 -7.08 -2.96
CA ASP A 24 4.31 -6.95 -3.70
C ASP A 24 4.76 -5.48 -3.71
N VAL A 25 3.82 -4.56 -3.83
CA VAL A 25 4.07 -3.11 -3.78
C VAL A 25 4.62 -2.71 -2.42
N LEU A 26 3.99 -3.16 -1.34
CA LEU A 26 4.42 -2.85 0.03
C LEU A 26 5.72 -3.57 0.43
N ALA A 27 6.01 -4.73 -0.15
CA ALA A 27 7.28 -5.43 0.07
C ALA A 27 8.46 -4.75 -0.64
N HIS A 28 8.21 -4.12 -1.80
CA HIS A 28 9.22 -3.46 -2.61
C HIS A 28 8.79 -2.05 -3.03
N PRO A 29 8.51 -1.14 -2.07
CA PRO A 29 7.90 0.15 -2.37
C PRO A 29 8.83 1.02 -3.22
N TYR A 30 10.14 0.94 -2.99
CA TYR A 30 11.15 1.66 -3.77
C TYR A 30 11.17 1.23 -5.24
N GLN A 31 11.22 -0.08 -5.46
CA GLN A 31 11.22 -0.65 -6.80
C GLN A 31 9.92 -0.29 -7.54
N TYR A 32 8.78 -0.30 -6.84
CA TYR A 32 7.51 0.10 -7.43
C TYR A 32 7.54 1.55 -7.91
N ILE A 33 8.00 2.48 -7.08
CA ILE A 33 8.10 3.91 -7.45
C ILE A 33 9.07 4.14 -8.62
N GLU A 34 10.22 3.45 -8.63
CA GLU A 34 11.18 3.50 -9.74
C GLU A 34 10.57 3.03 -11.06
N GLU A 35 9.79 1.94 -11.04
CA GLU A 35 9.12 1.41 -12.23
C GLU A 35 7.91 2.24 -12.66
N CYS A 36 7.30 2.96 -11.72
CA CYS A 36 6.06 3.69 -11.95
C CYS A 36 6.23 5.10 -12.54
N THR A 37 7.42 5.68 -12.49
CA THR A 37 7.58 7.13 -12.68
C THR A 37 8.77 7.48 -13.58
N ASP A 38 8.57 8.42 -14.52
CA ASP A 38 9.65 9.00 -15.33
C ASP A 38 10.42 10.07 -14.53
N PHE A 39 11.25 9.59 -13.60
CA PHE A 39 12.51 10.11 -13.01
C PHE A 39 12.85 11.62 -12.85
N SER A 40 12.00 12.59 -13.18
CA SER A 40 12.38 14.03 -13.17
C SER A 40 11.85 14.82 -11.97
N SER A 41 10.78 14.38 -11.30
CA SER A 41 10.15 15.10 -10.18
C SER A 41 10.38 14.47 -8.80
N LEU A 42 11.07 13.33 -8.73
CA LEU A 42 11.09 12.45 -7.55
C LEU A 42 12.44 12.33 -6.85
N HIS A 43 13.40 13.17 -7.25
CA HIS A 43 14.81 13.15 -6.82
C HIS A 43 15.05 13.29 -5.30
N ASN A 44 14.00 13.49 -4.49
CA ASN A 44 14.08 13.69 -3.05
C ASN A 44 13.40 12.60 -2.19
N ARG A 45 12.90 11.51 -2.79
CA ARG A 45 12.26 10.44 -2.00
C ARG A 45 13.32 9.47 -1.50
N ARG A 46 13.91 9.79 -0.35
CA ARG A 46 14.96 8.99 0.28
C ARG A 46 14.34 7.85 1.08
N PRO A 47 14.61 6.58 0.71
CA PRO A 47 14.18 5.41 1.47
C PRO A 47 14.40 5.50 2.97
N GLU A 48 15.58 5.98 3.34
CA GLU A 48 16.02 6.06 4.73
C GLU A 48 15.22 7.11 5.52
N LEU A 49 14.77 8.19 4.85
CA LEU A 49 13.92 9.20 5.48
C LEU A 49 12.49 8.68 5.69
N ALA A 50 11.97 7.88 4.75
CA ALA A 50 10.66 7.24 4.90
C ALA A 50 10.65 6.28 6.09
N GLU A 51 11.66 5.40 6.17
CA GLU A 51 11.79 4.45 7.28
C GLU A 51 11.94 5.18 8.63
N LEU A 52 12.79 6.21 8.70
CA LEU A 52 13.01 6.99 9.91
C LEU A 52 11.73 7.72 10.35
N HIS A 53 11.02 8.35 9.41
CA HIS A 53 9.76 9.05 9.69
C HIS A 53 8.70 8.10 10.26
N CYS A 54 8.52 6.94 9.63
CA CYS A 54 7.54 5.95 10.08
C CYS A 54 7.91 5.32 11.43
N GLN A 55 9.21 5.14 11.70
CA GLN A 55 9.67 4.75 13.04
C GLN A 55 9.34 5.82 14.09
N GLN A 56 9.56 7.10 13.78
CA GLN A 56 9.26 8.22 14.68
C GLN A 56 7.76 8.40 14.92
N LEU A 57 6.93 8.14 13.90
CA LEU A 57 5.47 8.10 14.04
C LEU A 57 4.98 6.94 14.91
N GLY A 58 5.83 5.95 15.22
CA GLY A 58 5.46 4.80 16.03
C GLY A 58 4.46 3.88 15.31
N VAL A 59 4.56 3.78 13.99
CA VAL A 59 3.84 2.77 13.22
C VAL A 59 4.63 1.45 13.16
N PHE A 60 3.92 0.33 13.14
CA PHE A 60 4.52 -1.02 13.15
C PHE A 60 3.69 -1.99 12.31
N ASP A 61 4.28 -3.16 12.06
CA ASP A 61 3.71 -4.27 11.28
C ASP A 61 3.23 -3.78 9.90
N ASP A 62 2.04 -4.17 9.44
CA ASP A 62 1.57 -3.76 8.11
C ASP A 62 1.40 -2.24 7.98
N PHE A 63 1.03 -1.56 9.07
CA PHE A 63 0.92 -0.09 9.08
C PHE A 63 2.27 0.58 8.84
N TYR A 64 3.37 -0.07 9.24
CA TYR A 64 4.70 0.40 8.90
C TYR A 64 4.95 0.35 7.39
N ASP A 65 4.58 -0.75 6.74
CA ASP A 65 4.77 -0.91 5.29
C ASP A 65 3.96 0.13 4.50
N PHE A 66 2.70 0.36 4.92
CA PHE A 66 1.85 1.39 4.35
C PHE A 66 2.43 2.79 4.57
N CYS A 67 2.91 3.10 5.77
CA CYS A 67 3.50 4.41 6.05
C CYS A 67 4.72 4.69 5.17
N VAL A 68 5.61 3.70 5.01
CA VAL A 68 6.79 3.86 4.17
C VAL A 68 6.36 4.09 2.72
N PHE A 69 5.41 3.33 2.22
CA PHE A 69 4.84 3.54 0.88
C PHE A 69 4.20 4.93 0.72
N ASP A 70 3.35 5.34 1.65
CA ASP A 70 2.65 6.64 1.68
C ASP A 70 3.62 7.82 1.66
N TYR A 71 4.69 7.73 2.46
CA TYR A 71 5.76 8.72 2.45
C TYR A 71 6.45 8.78 1.08
N LEU A 72 6.70 7.62 0.48
CA LEU A 72 7.35 7.50 -0.83
C LEU A 72 6.44 7.81 -2.00
N ILE A 73 5.13 7.93 -1.83
CA ILE A 73 4.23 8.53 -2.83
C ILE A 73 4.08 10.05 -2.64
N GLY A 74 4.70 10.59 -1.58
CA GLY A 74 4.95 12.02 -1.36
C GLY A 74 3.82 12.79 -0.72
N ASP A 75 2.91 12.12 -0.02
CA ASP A 75 1.85 12.78 0.73
C ASP A 75 2.01 12.48 2.22
N THR A 76 2.59 13.43 2.95
CA THR A 76 2.80 13.31 4.40
C THR A 76 1.48 13.17 5.15
N LYS A 77 0.36 13.67 4.62
CA LYS A 77 -0.96 13.49 5.25
C LYS A 77 -1.39 12.03 5.23
N LEU A 78 -0.96 11.25 4.23
CA LEU A 78 -1.23 9.81 4.20
C LEU A 78 -0.52 9.08 5.34
N THR A 79 0.70 9.50 5.70
CA THR A 79 1.40 8.91 6.85
C THR A 79 0.67 9.16 8.19
N ASP A 80 0.05 10.33 8.35
CA ASP A 80 -0.77 10.65 9.52
C ASP A 80 -2.08 9.83 9.55
N LEU A 81 -2.68 9.58 8.39
CA LEU A 81 -3.83 8.70 8.25
C LEU A 81 -3.48 7.26 8.60
N THR A 82 -2.31 6.78 8.17
CA THR A 82 -1.82 5.44 8.52
C THR A 82 -1.61 5.29 10.02
N LYS A 83 -1.05 6.31 10.70
CA LYS A 83 -0.95 6.33 12.17
C LYS A 83 -2.32 6.31 12.85
N SER A 84 -3.25 7.12 12.34
CA SER A 84 -4.62 7.19 12.87
C SER A 84 -5.36 5.84 12.70
N ALA A 85 -5.19 5.18 11.55
CA ALA A 85 -5.75 3.87 11.28
C ALA A 85 -5.20 2.81 12.24
N GLN A 86 -3.90 2.83 12.52
CA GLN A 86 -3.28 1.96 13.51
C GLN A 86 -3.85 2.17 14.91
N ASP A 87 -3.99 3.42 15.34
CA ASP A 87 -4.53 3.75 16.67
C ASP A 87 -5.98 3.29 16.81
N ASN A 88 -6.80 3.52 15.78
CA ASN A 88 -8.17 3.02 15.71
C ASN A 88 -8.22 1.49 15.75
N TYR A 89 -7.36 0.82 14.98
CA TYR A 89 -7.28 -0.64 14.98
C TYR A 89 -6.92 -1.20 16.36
N ARG A 90 -5.97 -0.57 17.06
CA ARG A 90 -5.60 -0.92 18.44
C ARG A 90 -6.74 -0.74 19.44
N GLN A 91 -7.53 0.33 19.29
CA GLN A 91 -8.69 0.55 20.16
C GLN A 91 -9.77 -0.51 19.95
N LEU A 92 -9.93 -0.99 18.71
CA LEU A 92 -10.91 -2.01 18.36
C LEU A 92 -10.48 -3.43 18.76
N GLN A 93 -9.18 -3.70 18.84
CA GLN A 93 -8.66 -5.02 19.21
C GLN A 93 -8.18 -5.05 20.67
N SER A 94 -9.08 -5.46 21.56
CA SER A 94 -8.79 -5.66 22.99
C SER A 94 -7.79 -6.79 23.26
N ILE A 95 -7.62 -7.76 22.34
CA ILE A 95 -6.67 -8.88 22.46
C ILE A 95 -6.28 -9.30 21.05
N SER A 96 -5.07 -8.97 20.59
CA SER A 96 -4.60 -9.44 19.30
C SER A 96 -3.13 -9.79 19.31
N ASN A 97 -2.86 -11.06 19.06
CA ASN A 97 -1.52 -11.60 18.84
C ASN A 97 -0.93 -11.18 17.48
N TYR A 98 -1.60 -10.30 16.75
CA TYR A 98 -1.17 -9.80 15.44
C TYR A 98 -0.03 -8.79 15.53
N ILE A 99 0.10 -8.10 16.67
CA ILE A 99 1.11 -7.06 16.84
C ILE A 99 2.45 -7.71 17.15
N THR A 100 3.37 -7.68 16.19
CA THR A 100 4.75 -8.11 16.39
C THR A 100 5.66 -6.94 16.76
N GLY A 101 5.20 -5.70 16.48
CA GLY A 101 5.96 -4.49 16.74
C GLY A 101 7.08 -4.23 15.72
N ARG A 102 6.98 -4.84 14.52
CA ARG A 102 7.99 -4.68 13.47
C ARG A 102 7.98 -3.24 12.94
N SER A 103 9.13 -2.58 12.93
CA SER A 103 9.29 -1.21 12.41
C SER A 103 10.38 -1.11 11.33
N THR A 104 10.49 -2.15 10.50
CA THR A 104 11.49 -2.26 9.43
C THR A 104 10.98 -3.15 8.30
N LEU A 105 11.40 -2.87 7.06
CA LEU A 105 11.14 -3.68 5.87
C LEU A 105 12.06 -4.91 5.73
N SER A 106 12.93 -5.17 6.71
CA SER A 106 13.97 -6.23 6.62
C SER A 106 13.47 -7.63 6.28
N ILE A 107 12.20 -7.96 6.61
CA ILE A 107 11.57 -9.23 6.24
C ILE A 107 11.46 -9.43 4.72
N TYR A 108 11.53 -8.35 3.95
CA TYR A 108 11.46 -8.36 2.49
C TYR A 108 12.84 -8.32 1.82
N HIS A 109 13.94 -8.09 2.54
CA HIS A 109 15.29 -8.01 1.95
C HIS A 109 15.73 -9.29 1.21
N ARG A 110 15.19 -10.45 1.59
CA ARG A 110 15.49 -11.73 0.92
C ARG A 110 14.55 -12.05 -0.24
N ARG A 111 13.52 -11.22 -0.49
CA ARG A 111 12.62 -11.44 -1.61
C ARG A 111 13.28 -11.02 -2.92
N PRO A 112 13.11 -11.79 -4.01
CA PRO A 112 13.66 -11.44 -5.30
C PRO A 112 12.98 -10.16 -5.83
N LYS A 113 13.69 -9.39 -6.65
CA LYS A 113 13.11 -8.24 -7.37
C LYS A 113 11.89 -8.67 -8.17
N ILE A 114 10.83 -7.87 -8.12
CA ILE A 114 9.55 -8.19 -8.74
C ILE A 114 9.31 -7.23 -9.89
N LYS A 115 9.02 -7.73 -11.10
CA LYS A 115 8.52 -6.87 -12.17
C LYS A 115 7.06 -6.57 -11.94
N PHE A 116 6.70 -5.31 -11.72
CA PHE A 116 5.32 -4.95 -11.48
C PHE A 116 4.51 -5.03 -12.76
N ARG A 117 3.34 -5.67 -12.68
CA ARG A 117 2.42 -5.81 -13.80
C ARG A 117 0.98 -5.84 -13.32
N CYS A 118 0.11 -5.34 -14.17
CA CYS A 118 -1.32 -5.52 -14.01
C CYS A 118 -1.67 -7.00 -14.20
N ASN A 119 -2.26 -7.60 -13.18
CA ASN A 119 -2.77 -8.95 -13.22
C ASN A 119 -4.26 -8.91 -13.50
N SER A 120 -4.73 -9.64 -14.51
CA SER A 120 -6.17 -9.81 -14.75
C SER A 120 -6.80 -10.69 -13.67
N LYS A 121 -7.99 -10.32 -13.21
CA LYS A 121 -8.85 -11.23 -12.45
C LYS A 121 -9.19 -12.44 -13.32
N ARG A 122 -8.45 -13.54 -13.18
CA ARG A 122 -8.98 -14.84 -13.60
C ARG A 122 -10.23 -15.09 -12.76
N VAL A 123 -11.39 -15.10 -13.39
CA VAL A 123 -12.62 -15.67 -12.82
C VAL A 123 -12.35 -17.17 -12.66
N ILE A 124 -11.74 -17.55 -11.54
CA ILE A 124 -11.60 -18.95 -11.17
C ILE A 124 -12.92 -19.34 -10.52
N SER A 125 -13.81 -19.87 -11.36
CA SER A 125 -14.93 -20.69 -10.89
C SER A 125 -14.36 -21.93 -10.21
N SER A 126 -14.29 -21.95 -8.87
CA SER A 126 -14.68 -23.09 -8.00
C SER A 126 -14.04 -23.08 -6.60
N SER A 127 -14.93 -23.08 -5.60
CA SER A 127 -14.98 -23.90 -4.37
C SER A 127 -13.81 -23.98 -3.38
N THR A 128 -14.13 -23.62 -2.12
CA THR A 128 -13.67 -24.19 -0.82
C THR A 128 -12.18 -24.04 -0.47
N SER A 129 -11.72 -23.67 0.73
CA SER A 129 -12.30 -23.37 2.05
C SER A 129 -11.18 -22.76 2.92
N SER A 130 -11.41 -21.59 3.53
CA SER A 130 -10.76 -21.13 4.78
C SER A 130 -11.36 -19.77 5.20
N PRO A 131 -12.16 -19.70 6.27
CA PRO A 131 -12.48 -18.43 6.93
C PRO A 131 -11.26 -18.08 7.82
N SER A 132 -10.75 -16.85 7.95
CA SER A 132 -11.41 -15.80 8.74
C SER A 132 -10.65 -14.45 8.74
N ILE A 133 -9.69 -14.17 7.83
CA ILE A 133 -8.86 -12.93 7.93
C ILE A 133 -8.89 -12.07 6.65
N SER A 134 -9.13 -12.67 5.47
CA SER A 134 -9.03 -11.95 4.20
C SER A 134 -10.23 -11.02 3.89
N ILE A 135 -11.41 -11.32 4.44
CA ILE A 135 -12.63 -10.54 4.16
C ILE A 135 -12.66 -9.25 4.98
N ALA A 136 -12.18 -9.28 6.23
CA ALA A 136 -12.18 -8.11 7.11
C ALA A 136 -11.23 -7.00 6.59
N MET A 137 -10.06 -7.36 6.07
CA MET A 137 -9.11 -6.41 5.47
C MET A 137 -9.64 -5.79 4.17
N ASN A 138 -10.29 -6.59 3.32
CA ASN A 138 -10.91 -6.08 2.09
C ASN A 138 -12.11 -5.16 2.39
N ILE A 139 -12.94 -5.50 3.39
CA ILE A 139 -14.04 -4.63 3.83
C ILE A 139 -13.49 -3.35 4.44
N PHE A 140 -12.42 -3.40 5.24
CA PHE A 140 -11.83 -2.22 5.84
C PHE A 140 -11.31 -1.24 4.77
N VAL A 141 -10.56 -1.73 3.78
CA VAL A 141 -10.08 -0.91 2.65
C VAL A 141 -11.25 -0.36 1.82
N PHE A 142 -12.31 -1.15 1.61
CA PHE A 142 -13.47 -0.71 0.85
C PHE A 142 -14.27 0.37 1.59
N ILE A 143 -14.46 0.21 2.90
CA ILE A 143 -15.11 1.20 3.77
C ILE A 143 -14.26 2.48 3.82
N PHE A 144 -12.94 2.38 3.98
CA PHE A 144 -12.06 3.53 4.02
C PHE A 144 -12.11 4.35 2.71
N ASN A 145 -12.14 3.68 1.56
CA ASN A 145 -12.29 4.34 0.25
C ASN A 145 -13.66 5.02 0.09
N ILE A 146 -14.75 4.39 0.56
CA ILE A 146 -16.09 5.01 0.54
C ILE A 146 -16.14 6.25 1.45
N PHE A 147 -15.59 6.17 2.66
CA PHE A 147 -15.56 7.30 3.58
C PHE A 147 -14.70 8.45 3.06
N LEU A 148 -13.56 8.16 2.41
CA LEU A 148 -12.74 9.19 1.75
C LEU A 148 -13.48 9.85 0.58
N CYS A 149 -14.17 9.08 -0.26
CA CYS A 149 -15.01 9.63 -1.35
C CYS A 149 -16.16 10.49 -0.82
N PHE A 150 -16.86 10.06 0.23
CA PHE A 150 -17.98 10.83 0.82
C PHE A 150 -17.49 12.09 1.53
N HIS A 151 -16.36 12.04 2.22
CA HIS A 151 -15.81 13.21 2.92
C HIS A 151 -15.33 14.28 1.92
N PHE A 152 -14.74 13.88 0.79
CA PHE A 152 -14.40 14.81 -0.30
C PHE A 152 -15.64 15.41 -0.98
N HIS A 153 -16.74 14.67 -1.09
CA HIS A 153 -17.97 15.18 -1.72
C HIS A 153 -18.79 16.11 -0.80
N ILE A 154 -18.67 15.98 0.53
CA ILE A 154 -19.42 16.80 1.49
C ILE A 154 -18.66 18.07 1.92
N PHE A 155 -17.32 18.01 1.99
CA PHE A 155 -16.48 19.15 2.42
C PHE A 155 -15.72 19.84 1.28
N GLY A 156 -15.93 19.41 0.03
CA GLY A 156 -15.24 19.89 -1.16
C GLY A 156 -16.05 20.84 -2.07
N THR A 157 -17.03 21.57 -1.54
CA THR A 157 -17.71 22.69 -2.23
C THR A 157 -17.66 23.94 -1.40
#